data_AF-A0A413QXY0-F1
#
_entry.id   AF-A0A413QXY0-F1
#
_cell.length_a   1.000
_cell.length_b   1.000
_cell.length_c   1.000
_cell.angle_alpha   90.00
_cell.angle_beta   90.00
_cell.angle_gamma   90.00
#
_symmetry.space_group_name_H-M   'P 1'
#
loop_
_entity.id
_entity.type
_entity.pdbx_description
1 polymer ?
#
loop_
_entity_poly.entity_id
_entity_poly.type
_entity_poly.pdbx_seq_one_letter_code
_entity_poly.pdbx_strand_id
1 'polypeptide(L)'
;MKRILTKILTIGALPLLLGICWQLGSTWHWWGSYIVPPPERVWTSWLQLASSGQLARHVGASLMRVLTGFAIASALALPGGIWLGLHPAARRVCHSLLEFLRNVPPLALLPMLILWFGIGEASKIIIVVLATFFPIFLNTLDGMSHPDEQLLEMGRVYGLSSRAIFWHIRLPQALPAMYTGLRIGLGYSWRSLIGAEMIAAAAGLGYLILDGEEMARPDIVLAGILTLGILGIAADAFMRFLGRRYLWTERKWHHE
;
A
#
# COMPACT_ATOMS: atom_id res chain seq x y z
N MET A 1 22.58 -20.94 13.12
CA MET A 1 21.94 -21.91 12.20
C MET A 1 20.55 -22.37 12.65
N LYS A 2 20.39 -23.00 13.84
CA LYS A 2 19.08 -23.50 14.33
C LYS A 2 17.95 -22.44 14.37
N ARG A 3 18.22 -21.21 14.83
CA ARG A 3 17.24 -20.09 14.88
C ARG A 3 16.78 -19.59 13.50
N ILE A 4 17.61 -19.71 12.48
CA ILE A 4 17.26 -19.31 11.11
C ILE A 4 16.39 -20.41 10.49
N LEU A 5 16.78 -21.67 10.71
CA LEU A 5 16.03 -22.84 10.26
C LEU A 5 14.62 -22.88 10.88
N THR A 6 14.49 -22.67 12.20
CA THR A 6 13.16 -22.65 12.86
C THR A 6 12.30 -21.49 12.39
N LYS A 7 12.86 -20.30 12.12
CA LYS A 7 12.09 -19.17 11.54
C LYS A 7 11.62 -19.45 10.12
N ILE A 8 12.46 -20.07 9.29
CA ILE A 8 12.07 -20.44 7.92
C ILE A 8 10.99 -21.53 7.96
N LEU A 9 11.14 -22.53 8.83
CA LEU A 9 10.16 -23.59 9.04
C LEU A 9 8.81 -23.05 9.54
N THR A 10 8.78 -22.14 10.52
CA THR A 10 7.50 -21.60 11.03
C THR A 10 6.82 -20.63 10.05
N ILE A 11 7.58 -19.83 9.30
CA ILE A 11 7.01 -18.90 8.31
C ILE A 11 6.50 -19.65 7.07
N GLY A 12 7.20 -20.71 6.65
CA GLY A 12 6.83 -21.52 5.47
C GLY A 12 5.78 -22.59 5.75
N ALA A 13 5.65 -23.07 7.00
CA ALA A 13 4.74 -24.15 7.34
C ALA A 13 3.27 -23.82 7.05
N LEU A 14 2.82 -22.59 7.34
CA LEU A 14 1.42 -22.21 7.14
C LEU A 14 1.04 -22.11 5.65
N PRO A 15 1.78 -21.41 4.77
CA PRO A 15 1.54 -21.44 3.32
C PRO A 15 1.61 -22.84 2.72
N LEU A 16 2.57 -23.67 3.19
CA LEU A 16 2.70 -25.04 2.71
C LEU A 16 1.49 -25.89 3.11
N LEU A 17 1.04 -25.78 4.36
CA LEU A 17 -0.15 -26.46 4.85
C LEU A 17 -1.40 -26.03 4.08
N LEU A 18 -1.57 -24.73 3.82
CA LEU A 18 -2.65 -24.23 2.97
C LEU A 18 -2.59 -24.80 1.55
N GLY A 19 -1.39 -24.88 0.95
CA GLY A 19 -1.19 -25.48 -0.37
C GLY A 19 -1.52 -26.98 -0.39
N ILE A 20 -1.14 -27.72 0.65
CA ILE A 20 -1.47 -29.15 0.79
C ILE A 20 -2.97 -29.33 0.97
N CYS A 21 -3.62 -28.55 1.84
CA CYS A 21 -5.07 -28.59 2.01
C CYS A 21 -5.81 -28.27 0.71
N TRP A 22 -5.32 -27.30 -0.07
CA TRP A 22 -5.87 -26.96 -1.38
C TRP A 22 -5.69 -28.08 -2.41
N GLN A 23 -4.51 -28.73 -2.46
CA GLN A 23 -4.31 -29.90 -3.32
C GLN A 23 -5.25 -31.03 -2.93
N LEU A 24 -5.28 -31.40 -1.64
CA LEU A 24 -6.08 -32.50 -1.14
C LEU A 24 -7.57 -32.26 -1.39
N GLY A 25 -8.09 -31.09 -1.05
CA GLY A 25 -9.50 -30.76 -1.29
C GLY A 25 -9.88 -30.74 -2.77
N SER A 26 -8.96 -30.34 -3.65
CA SER A 26 -9.15 -30.43 -5.10
C SER A 26 -9.16 -31.87 -5.59
N THR A 27 -8.22 -32.71 -5.12
CA THR A 27 -8.15 -34.13 -5.52
C THR A 27 -9.31 -34.96 -4.98
N TRP A 28 -9.77 -34.65 -3.77
CA TRP A 28 -10.89 -35.34 -3.11
C TRP A 28 -12.25 -34.72 -3.43
N HIS A 29 -12.30 -33.76 -4.37
CA HIS A 29 -13.53 -33.14 -4.86
C HIS A 29 -14.40 -32.53 -3.74
N TRP A 30 -13.77 -31.96 -2.71
CA TRP A 30 -14.46 -31.22 -1.65
C TRP A 30 -15.18 -29.97 -2.18
N TRP A 31 -14.72 -29.45 -3.31
CA TRP A 31 -15.31 -28.37 -4.08
C TRP A 31 -15.28 -28.69 -5.57
N GLY A 32 -16.18 -28.08 -6.33
CA GLY A 32 -16.15 -28.15 -7.78
C GLY A 32 -14.89 -27.48 -8.34
N SER A 33 -14.23 -28.12 -9.31
CA SER A 33 -13.07 -27.57 -10.04
C SER A 33 -13.35 -26.26 -10.78
N TYR A 34 -14.64 -25.94 -10.96
CA TYR A 34 -15.11 -24.67 -11.51
C TYR A 34 -15.06 -23.53 -10.47
N ILE A 35 -15.11 -23.84 -9.19
CA ILE A 35 -15.06 -22.86 -8.10
C ILE A 35 -13.61 -22.67 -7.66
N VAL A 36 -12.94 -23.78 -7.35
CA VAL A 36 -11.54 -23.78 -6.91
C VAL A 36 -10.79 -24.81 -7.74
N PRO A 37 -10.09 -24.40 -8.81
CA PRO A 37 -9.30 -25.30 -9.63
C PRO A 37 -8.11 -25.86 -8.83
N PRO A 38 -7.59 -27.04 -9.22
CA PRO A 38 -6.36 -27.57 -8.65
C PRO A 38 -5.20 -26.59 -8.81
N PRO A 39 -4.29 -26.50 -7.82
CA PRO A 39 -3.17 -25.58 -7.87
C PRO A 39 -2.22 -25.89 -9.04
N GLU A 40 -2.13 -27.14 -9.53
CA GLU A 40 -1.37 -27.43 -10.74
C GLU A 40 -1.90 -26.67 -11.97
N ARG A 41 -3.24 -26.53 -12.08
CA ARG A 41 -3.88 -25.82 -13.20
C ARG A 41 -3.60 -24.32 -13.09
N VAL A 42 -3.75 -23.77 -11.88
CA VAL A 42 -3.42 -22.35 -11.62
C VAL A 42 -1.96 -22.07 -11.96
N TRP A 43 -1.04 -22.95 -11.56
CA TRP A 43 0.38 -22.82 -11.86
C TRP A 43 0.66 -22.86 -13.37
N THR A 44 0.05 -23.80 -14.10
CA THR A 44 0.21 -23.85 -15.56
C THR A 44 -0.32 -22.60 -16.26
N SER A 45 -1.48 -22.09 -15.85
CA SER A 45 -2.06 -20.86 -16.41
C SER A 45 -1.22 -19.64 -16.08
N TRP A 46 -0.69 -19.56 -14.85
CA TRP A 46 0.25 -18.51 -14.46
C TRP A 46 1.51 -18.51 -15.33
N LEU A 47 2.11 -19.68 -15.57
CA LEU A 47 3.28 -19.81 -16.45
C LEU A 47 2.96 -19.42 -17.90
N GLN A 48 1.78 -19.78 -18.42
CA GLN A 48 1.35 -19.38 -19.77
C GLN A 48 1.17 -17.86 -19.88
N LEU A 49 0.56 -17.22 -18.87
CA LEU A 49 0.43 -15.77 -18.80
C LEU A 49 1.79 -15.08 -18.70
N ALA A 50 2.73 -15.66 -17.96
CA ALA A 50 4.09 -15.16 -17.83
C ALA A 50 4.87 -15.28 -19.15
N SER A 51 4.87 -16.46 -19.79
CA SER A 51 5.62 -16.73 -21.01
C SER A 51 5.08 -15.99 -22.24
N SER A 52 3.77 -15.72 -22.28
CA SER A 52 3.14 -14.93 -23.34
C SER A 52 3.34 -13.41 -23.19
N GLY A 53 3.90 -12.95 -22.07
CA GLY A 53 4.08 -11.53 -21.77
C GLY A 53 2.80 -10.81 -21.32
N GLN A 54 1.64 -11.48 -21.30
CA GLN A 54 0.39 -10.89 -20.81
C GLN A 54 0.50 -10.49 -19.35
N LEU A 55 1.05 -11.37 -18.50
CA LEU A 55 1.22 -11.08 -17.08
C LEU A 55 2.07 -9.82 -16.88
N ALA A 56 3.17 -9.69 -17.62
CA ALA A 56 4.04 -8.51 -17.54
C ALA A 56 3.31 -7.21 -17.96
N ARG A 57 2.45 -7.27 -18.99
CA ARG A 57 1.61 -6.14 -19.40
C ARG A 57 0.64 -5.71 -18.30
N HIS A 58 -0.07 -6.66 -17.68
CA HIS A 58 -1.02 -6.36 -16.61
C HIS A 58 -0.32 -5.84 -15.35
N VAL A 59 0.75 -6.51 -14.91
CA VAL A 59 1.58 -6.09 -13.78
C VAL A 59 2.17 -4.70 -14.02
N GLY A 60 2.73 -4.44 -15.21
CA GLY A 60 3.33 -3.16 -15.56
C GLY A 60 2.31 -2.02 -15.52
N ALA A 61 1.12 -2.22 -16.08
CA ALA A 61 0.04 -1.23 -16.03
C ALA A 61 -0.36 -0.92 -14.58
N SER A 62 -0.59 -1.94 -13.75
CA SER A 62 -0.95 -1.72 -12.35
C SER A 62 0.17 -1.03 -11.57
N LEU A 63 1.41 -1.46 -11.74
CA LEU A 63 2.56 -0.90 -11.05
C LEU A 63 2.74 0.59 -11.39
N MET A 64 2.64 0.95 -12.68
CA MET A 64 2.73 2.36 -13.11
C MET A 64 1.65 3.23 -12.47
N ARG A 65 0.40 2.75 -12.42
CA ARG A 65 -0.71 3.47 -11.77
C ARG A 65 -0.48 3.63 -10.28
N VAL A 66 -0.07 2.55 -9.60
CA VAL A 66 0.26 2.58 -8.16
C VAL A 66 1.36 3.60 -7.89
N LEU A 67 2.48 3.51 -8.59
CA LEU A 67 3.63 4.39 -8.36
C LEU A 67 3.31 5.84 -8.67
N THR A 68 2.58 6.11 -9.75
CA THR A 68 2.19 7.47 -10.14
C THR A 68 1.24 8.08 -9.11
N GLY A 69 0.17 7.36 -8.75
CA GLY A 69 -0.79 7.84 -7.76
C GLY A 69 -0.18 7.97 -6.36
N PHE A 70 0.70 7.04 -5.98
CA PHE A 70 1.44 7.10 -4.71
C PHE A 70 2.38 8.31 -4.66
N ALA A 71 3.10 8.61 -5.75
CA ALA A 71 4.00 9.75 -5.82
C ALA A 71 3.23 11.07 -5.70
N ILE A 72 2.11 11.22 -6.44
CA ILE A 72 1.25 12.40 -6.36
C ILE A 72 0.66 12.54 -4.95
N ALA A 73 0.13 11.46 -4.38
CA ALA A 73 -0.42 11.48 -3.02
C ALA A 73 0.64 11.88 -1.99
N SER A 74 1.84 11.32 -2.06
CA SER A 74 2.95 11.63 -1.15
C SER A 74 3.38 13.10 -1.29
N ALA A 75 3.47 13.60 -2.52
CA ALA A 75 3.84 14.99 -2.80
C ALA A 75 2.83 16.01 -2.26
N LEU A 76 1.55 15.63 -2.11
CA LEU A 76 0.51 16.49 -1.54
C LEU A 76 0.35 16.27 -0.03
N ALA A 77 0.36 15.02 0.42
CA ALA A 77 0.08 14.61 1.79
C ALA A 77 1.21 14.99 2.75
N LEU A 78 2.48 14.83 2.35
CA LEU A 78 3.61 15.18 3.22
C LEU A 78 3.65 16.69 3.52
N PRO A 79 3.63 17.61 2.53
CA PRO A 79 3.62 19.04 2.81
C PRO A 79 2.35 19.46 3.55
N GLY A 80 1.19 18.92 3.19
CA GLY A 80 -0.08 19.22 3.86
C GLY A 80 -0.08 18.82 5.33
N GLY A 81 0.41 17.61 5.63
CA GLY A 81 0.52 17.10 7.01
C GLY A 81 1.53 17.90 7.83
N ILE A 82 2.68 18.25 7.24
CA ILE A 82 3.69 19.12 7.88
C ILE A 82 3.08 20.49 8.20
N TRP A 83 2.44 21.12 7.21
CA TRP A 83 1.87 22.45 7.37
C TRP A 83 0.80 22.48 8.46
N LEU A 84 -0.14 21.53 8.47
CA LEU A 84 -1.18 21.45 9.50
C LEU A 84 -0.65 21.01 10.87
N GLY A 85 0.43 20.24 10.93
CA GLY A 85 1.11 19.90 12.18
C GLY A 85 1.79 21.11 12.84
N LEU A 86 2.27 22.06 12.01
CA LEU A 86 2.87 23.30 12.50
C LEU A 86 1.83 24.37 12.89
N HIS A 87 0.58 24.26 12.41
CA HIS A 87 -0.45 25.29 12.60
C HIS A 87 -1.73 24.73 13.28
N PRO A 88 -1.75 24.62 14.62
CA PRO A 88 -2.89 24.08 15.37
C PRO A 88 -4.22 24.82 15.13
N ALA A 89 -4.17 26.12 14.82
CA ALA A 89 -5.38 26.89 14.49
C ALA A 89 -6.00 26.43 13.16
N ALA A 90 -5.19 26.31 12.10
CA ALA A 90 -5.64 25.79 10.81
C ALA A 90 -6.17 24.35 10.94
N ARG A 91 -5.47 23.51 11.73
CA ARG A 91 -5.91 22.14 12.04
C ARG A 91 -7.31 22.10 12.66
N ARG A 92 -7.60 22.98 13.62
CA ARG A 92 -8.93 23.07 14.25
C ARG A 92 -10.03 23.45 13.25
N VAL A 93 -9.76 24.39 12.35
CA VAL A 93 -10.73 24.82 11.32
C VAL A 93 -10.99 23.69 10.32
N CYS A 94 -9.96 22.97 9.88
CA CYS A 94 -10.09 21.90 8.90
C CYS A 94 -10.57 20.57 9.50
N HIS A 95 -10.63 20.43 10.82
CA HIS A 95 -10.85 19.15 11.50
C HIS A 95 -12.09 18.42 10.98
N SER A 96 -13.27 19.04 11.04
CA SER A 96 -14.52 18.39 10.61
C SER A 96 -14.53 18.02 9.12
N LEU A 97 -13.89 18.83 8.27
CA LEU A 97 -13.79 18.53 6.84
C LEU A 97 -12.86 17.33 6.58
N LEU A 98 -11.70 17.29 7.25
CA LEU A 98 -10.76 16.16 7.14
C LEU A 98 -11.38 14.86 7.66
N GLU A 99 -12.12 14.94 8.76
CA GLU A 99 -12.90 13.83 9.34
C GLU A 99 -13.97 13.32 8.37
N PHE A 100 -14.69 14.21 7.69
CA PHE A 100 -15.66 13.79 6.68
C PHE A 100 -14.96 13.11 5.50
N LEU A 101 -13.97 13.78 4.90
CA LEU A 101 -13.31 13.30 3.69
C LEU A 101 -12.58 11.96 3.90
N ARG A 102 -11.97 11.73 5.07
CA ARG A 102 -11.26 10.46 5.33
C ARG A 102 -12.19 9.26 5.45
N ASN A 103 -13.46 9.47 5.79
CA ASN A 103 -14.44 8.40 5.99
C ASN A 103 -15.16 8.01 4.69
N VAL A 104 -15.10 8.85 3.65
CA VAL A 104 -15.67 8.54 2.33
C VAL A 104 -14.76 7.54 1.62
N PRO A 105 -15.24 6.32 1.29
CA PRO A 105 -14.44 5.34 0.56
C PRO A 105 -14.07 5.89 -0.83
N PRO A 106 -12.79 5.98 -1.20
CA PRO A 106 -12.37 6.51 -2.50
C PRO A 106 -13.01 5.78 -3.69
N LEU A 107 -13.23 4.47 -3.55
CA LEU A 107 -13.85 3.64 -4.59
C LEU A 107 -15.30 4.06 -4.87
N ALA A 108 -16.02 4.61 -3.89
CA ALA A 108 -17.39 5.10 -4.07
C ALA A 108 -17.46 6.31 -5.03
N LEU A 109 -16.35 7.02 -5.23
CA LEU A 109 -16.27 8.16 -6.14
C LEU A 109 -15.96 7.76 -7.58
N LEU A 110 -15.63 6.49 -7.85
CA LEU A 110 -15.21 6.03 -9.17
C LEU A 110 -16.19 6.36 -10.30
N PRO A 111 -17.52 6.16 -10.15
CA PRO A 111 -18.47 6.54 -11.20
C PRO A 111 -18.43 8.05 -11.53
N MET A 112 -18.32 8.91 -10.51
CA MET A 112 -18.20 10.36 -10.70
C MET A 112 -16.86 10.73 -11.34
N LEU A 113 -15.78 10.05 -10.97
CA LEU A 113 -14.47 10.27 -11.58
C LEU A 113 -14.45 9.84 -13.06
N ILE A 114 -15.15 8.76 -13.42
CA ILE A 114 -15.33 8.38 -14.83
C ILE A 114 -16.17 9.43 -15.56
N LEU A 115 -17.22 9.97 -14.93
CA LEU A 115 -18.04 11.03 -15.53
C LEU A 115 -17.23 12.30 -15.80
N TRP A 116 -16.37 12.71 -14.86
CA TRP A 116 -15.58 13.95 -14.97
C TRP A 116 -14.35 13.81 -15.87
N PHE A 117 -13.61 12.70 -15.75
CA PHE A 117 -12.31 12.50 -16.40
C PHE A 117 -12.36 11.49 -17.55
N GLY A 118 -13.51 10.89 -17.79
CA GLY A 118 -13.69 9.82 -18.77
C GLY A 118 -13.18 8.47 -18.29
N ILE A 119 -13.39 7.47 -19.16
CA ILE A 119 -12.75 6.17 -19.06
C ILE A 119 -11.29 6.33 -19.48
N GLY A 120 -10.35 6.06 -18.57
CA GLY A 120 -8.94 6.18 -18.88
C GLY A 120 -8.03 6.00 -17.68
N GLU A 121 -6.80 6.48 -17.79
CA GLU A 121 -5.79 6.40 -16.72
C GLU A 121 -6.07 7.41 -15.59
N ALA A 122 -6.59 8.59 -15.92
CA ALA A 122 -6.81 9.67 -14.97
C ALA A 122 -7.73 9.25 -13.80
N SER A 123 -8.91 8.67 -14.09
CA SER A 123 -9.86 8.23 -13.07
C SER A 123 -9.27 7.17 -12.12
N LYS A 124 -8.46 6.25 -12.67
CA LYS A 124 -7.78 5.19 -11.89
C LYS A 124 -6.68 5.75 -11.00
N ILE A 125 -5.85 6.66 -11.54
CA ILE A 125 -4.79 7.33 -10.79
C ILE A 125 -5.38 8.17 -9.67
N ILE A 126 -6.47 8.92 -9.92
CA ILE A 126 -7.11 9.76 -8.90
C ILE A 126 -7.62 8.92 -7.72
N ILE A 127 -8.19 7.73 -7.97
CA ILE A 127 -8.60 6.83 -6.88
C ILE A 127 -7.41 6.39 -6.05
N VAL A 128 -6.30 6.04 -6.69
CA VAL A 128 -5.06 5.72 -5.98
C VAL A 128 -4.61 6.90 -5.14
N VAL A 129 -4.66 8.12 -5.67
CA VAL A 129 -4.30 9.34 -4.94
C VAL A 129 -5.18 9.50 -3.70
N LEU A 130 -6.50 9.44 -3.86
CA LEU A 130 -7.47 9.61 -2.78
C LEU A 130 -7.32 8.55 -1.67
N ALA A 131 -7.10 7.29 -2.05
CA ALA A 131 -6.89 6.20 -1.10
C ALA A 131 -5.55 6.28 -0.35
N THR A 132 -4.52 6.80 -1.00
CA THR A 132 -3.16 6.87 -0.45
C THR A 132 -2.96 8.13 0.39
N PHE A 133 -3.66 9.23 0.06
CA PHE A 133 -3.47 10.53 0.67
C PHE A 133 -3.64 10.51 2.19
N PHE A 134 -4.77 10.03 2.70
CA PHE A 134 -5.09 10.12 4.14
C PHE A 134 -4.14 9.34 5.05
N PRO A 135 -3.76 8.08 4.74
CA PRO A 135 -2.77 7.38 5.54
C PRO A 135 -1.44 8.14 5.67
N ILE A 136 -0.93 8.72 4.58
CA ILE A 136 0.32 9.50 4.59
C ILE A 136 0.12 10.81 5.36
N PHE A 137 -0.95 11.52 5.05
CA PHE A 137 -1.25 12.83 5.60
C PHE A 137 -1.46 12.77 7.12
N LEU A 138 -2.26 11.81 7.61
CA LEU A 138 -2.57 11.69 9.04
C LEU A 138 -1.37 11.25 9.87
N ASN A 139 -0.56 10.30 9.38
CA ASN A 139 0.67 9.90 10.07
C ASN A 139 1.70 11.04 10.10
N THR A 140 1.79 11.81 9.01
CA THR A 140 2.67 13.00 8.97
C THR A 140 2.18 14.08 9.93
N LEU A 141 0.88 14.34 9.94
CA LEU A 141 0.25 15.29 10.85
C LEU A 141 0.50 14.89 12.31
N ASP A 142 0.31 13.62 12.64
CA ASP A 142 0.51 13.09 13.99
C ASP A 142 1.97 13.26 14.46
N GLY A 143 2.93 12.81 13.65
CA GLY A 143 4.36 12.95 13.96
C GLY A 143 4.82 14.41 14.11
N MET A 144 4.22 15.34 13.37
CA MET A 144 4.52 16.77 13.46
C MET A 144 3.82 17.48 14.61
N SER A 145 2.70 16.92 15.10
CA SER A 145 1.84 17.52 16.12
C SER A 145 2.25 17.20 17.55
N HIS A 146 3.01 16.13 17.76
CA HIS A 146 3.39 15.62 19.08
C HIS A 146 4.91 15.52 19.24
N PRO A 147 5.65 16.64 19.13
CA PRO A 147 7.09 16.62 19.35
C PRO A 147 7.43 16.45 20.84
N ASP A 148 8.62 15.92 21.12
CA ASP A 148 9.15 15.84 22.50
C ASP A 148 9.45 17.27 23.00
N GLU A 149 8.66 17.70 23.97
CA GLU A 149 8.77 19.03 24.56
C GLU A 149 10.15 19.28 25.19
N GLN A 150 10.78 18.25 25.77
CA GLN A 150 12.11 18.37 26.38
C GLN A 150 13.19 18.67 25.33
N LEU A 151 13.14 17.99 24.18
CA LEU A 151 14.08 18.26 23.08
C LEU A 151 13.87 19.67 22.51
N LEU A 152 12.62 20.14 22.42
CA LEU A 152 12.32 21.50 21.97
C LEU A 152 12.83 22.56 22.96
N GLU A 153 12.62 22.36 24.26
CA GLU A 153 13.11 23.25 25.31
C GLU A 153 14.63 23.28 25.36
N MET A 154 15.28 22.11 25.29
CA MET A 154 16.72 21.99 25.17
C MET A 154 17.22 22.83 23.98
N GLY A 155 16.62 22.65 22.80
CA GLY A 155 16.99 23.42 21.62
C GLY A 155 16.88 24.94 21.81
N ARG A 156 15.84 25.41 22.51
CA ARG A 156 15.66 26.84 22.84
C ARG A 156 16.73 27.34 23.81
N VAL A 157 17.08 26.54 24.83
CA VAL A 157 18.13 26.87 25.82
C VAL A 157 19.50 27.00 25.14
N TYR A 158 19.80 26.14 24.17
CA TYR A 158 21.02 26.24 23.35
C TYR A 158 20.96 27.34 22.26
N GLY A 159 19.90 28.17 22.22
CA GLY A 159 19.80 29.31 21.31
C GLY A 159 19.47 28.94 19.86
N LEU A 160 18.92 27.75 19.60
CA LEU A 160 18.51 27.37 18.24
C LEU A 160 17.36 28.25 17.74
N SER A 161 17.49 28.76 16.52
CA SER A 161 16.40 29.46 15.83
C SER A 161 15.22 28.52 15.53
N SER A 162 14.01 29.07 15.32
CA SER A 162 12.83 28.27 14.96
C SER A 162 13.05 27.39 13.71
N ARG A 163 13.85 27.89 12.75
CA ARG A 163 14.26 27.12 11.57
C ARG A 163 15.20 25.97 11.94
N ALA A 164 16.16 26.21 12.82
CA ALA A 164 17.07 25.16 13.29
C ALA A 164 16.30 24.10 14.10
N ILE A 165 15.37 24.49 14.98
CA ILE A 165 14.48 23.59 15.72
C ILE A 165 13.65 22.73 14.76
N PHE A 166 13.10 23.31 13.69
CA PHE A 166 12.34 22.55 12.70
C PHE A 166 13.20 21.47 12.02
N TRP A 167 14.34 21.85 11.45
CA TRP A 167 15.16 20.94 10.65
C TRP A 167 15.94 19.90 11.48
N HIS A 168 16.31 20.22 12.72
CA HIS A 168 17.16 19.35 13.55
C HIS A 168 16.42 18.60 14.66
N ILE A 169 15.21 19.03 15.03
CA ILE A 169 14.45 18.40 16.13
C ILE A 169 13.11 17.88 15.60
N ARG A 170 12.21 18.77 15.17
CA ARG A 170 10.84 18.37 14.80
C ARG A 170 10.78 17.44 13.60
N LEU A 171 11.43 17.82 12.49
CA LEU A 171 11.35 17.04 11.26
C LEU A 171 11.99 15.65 11.46
N PRO A 172 13.22 15.50 12.01
CA PRO A 172 13.81 14.20 12.27
C PRO A 172 12.96 13.31 13.18
N GLN A 173 12.34 13.88 14.22
CA GLN A 173 11.45 13.16 15.12
C GLN A 173 10.16 12.68 14.43
N ALA A 174 9.64 13.44 13.47
CA ALA A 174 8.44 13.06 12.72
C ALA A 174 8.71 12.01 11.62
N LEU A 175 9.97 11.83 11.18
CA LEU A 175 10.33 10.93 10.07
C LEU A 175 9.82 9.48 10.25
N PRO A 176 9.92 8.83 11.43
CA PRO A 176 9.39 7.48 11.62
C PRO A 176 7.88 7.38 11.41
N ALA A 177 7.12 8.37 11.86
CA ALA A 177 5.68 8.45 11.65
C ALA A 177 5.36 8.69 10.17
N MET A 178 6.03 9.66 9.52
CA MET A 178 5.88 9.94 8.09
C MET A 178 6.13 8.69 7.23
N TYR A 179 7.18 7.94 7.55
CA TYR A 179 7.50 6.70 6.87
C TYR A 179 6.48 5.59 7.12
N THR A 180 5.94 5.50 8.34
CA THR A 180 4.82 4.59 8.64
C THR A 180 3.62 4.95 7.76
N GLY A 181 3.31 6.23 7.63
CA GLY A 181 2.31 6.75 6.70
C GLY A 181 2.56 6.35 5.25
N LEU A 182 3.78 6.54 4.74
CA LEU A 182 4.17 6.13 3.38
C LEU A 182 4.01 4.61 3.17
N ARG A 183 4.41 3.79 4.14
CA ARG A 183 4.28 2.33 4.04
C ARG A 183 2.83 1.87 4.05
N ILE A 184 2.00 2.43 4.93
CA ILE A 184 0.57 2.14 4.97
C ILE A 184 -0.10 2.62 3.68
N GLY A 185 0.21 3.85 3.24
CA GLY A 185 -0.28 4.44 2.01
C GLY A 185 -0.02 3.58 0.79
N LEU A 186 1.20 3.03 0.65
CA LEU A 186 1.53 2.11 -0.45
C LEU A 186 0.69 0.81 -0.39
N GLY A 187 0.27 0.36 0.78
CA GLY A 187 -0.68 -0.74 0.88
C GLY A 187 -2.10 -0.35 0.42
N TYR A 188 -2.54 0.87 0.73
CA TYR A 188 -3.86 1.37 0.34
C TYR A 188 -3.96 1.59 -1.17
N SER A 189 -2.90 2.09 -1.82
CA SER A 189 -2.85 2.27 -3.28
C SER A 189 -3.15 0.97 -4.04
N TRP A 190 -2.55 -0.14 -3.64
CA TRP A 190 -2.81 -1.46 -4.24
C TRP A 190 -4.27 -1.87 -4.08
N ARG A 191 -4.82 -1.76 -2.87
CA ARG A 191 -6.20 -2.18 -2.57
C ARG A 191 -7.23 -1.37 -3.35
N SER A 192 -7.03 -0.05 -3.45
CA SER A 192 -7.94 0.82 -4.19
C SER A 192 -7.84 0.62 -5.70
N LEU A 193 -6.64 0.36 -6.21
CA LEU A 193 -6.41 0.21 -7.65
C LEU A 193 -7.16 -1.00 -8.21
N ILE A 194 -7.20 -2.13 -7.50
CA ILE A 194 -7.85 -3.36 -7.99
C ILE A 194 -9.30 -3.09 -8.37
N GLY A 195 -10.07 -2.45 -7.48
CA GLY A 195 -11.46 -2.09 -7.77
C GLY A 195 -11.60 -1.11 -8.95
N ALA A 196 -10.66 -0.18 -9.09
CA ALA A 196 -10.63 0.75 -10.22
C ALA A 196 -10.25 0.08 -11.55
N GLU A 197 -9.48 -1.01 -11.52
CA GLU A 197 -9.12 -1.78 -12.71
C GLU A 197 -10.20 -2.76 -13.14
N MET A 198 -11.08 -3.18 -12.22
CA MET A 198 -12.25 -3.98 -12.56
C MET A 198 -13.29 -3.16 -13.33
N ILE A 199 -13.31 -1.83 -13.18
CA ILE A 199 -14.31 -0.98 -13.85
C ILE A 199 -13.64 -0.24 -15.01
N ALA A 200 -13.99 -0.65 -16.23
CA ALA A 200 -13.60 0.02 -17.47
C ALA A 200 -12.06 0.23 -17.60
N ALA A 201 -11.29 -0.83 -17.38
CA ALA A 201 -9.87 -0.89 -17.73
C ALA A 201 -9.63 -1.86 -18.89
N ALA A 202 -8.55 -1.65 -19.64
CA ALA A 202 -8.12 -2.51 -20.75
C ALA A 202 -6.77 -3.22 -20.47
N ALA A 203 -6.25 -3.04 -19.26
CA ALA A 203 -5.02 -3.62 -18.75
C ALA A 203 -4.98 -3.43 -17.23
N GLY A 204 -4.16 -4.21 -16.54
CA GLY A 204 -4.08 -4.24 -15.07
C GLY A 204 -4.47 -5.59 -14.49
N LEU A 205 -4.08 -5.83 -13.25
CA LEU A 205 -4.37 -7.08 -12.54
C LEU A 205 -5.84 -7.19 -12.13
N GLY A 206 -6.51 -6.09 -11.79
CA GLY A 206 -7.96 -6.10 -11.55
C GLY A 206 -8.74 -6.43 -12.82
N TYR A 207 -8.29 -5.93 -13.97
CA TYR A 207 -8.85 -6.30 -15.27
C TYR A 207 -8.61 -7.79 -15.59
N LEU A 208 -7.39 -8.31 -15.38
CA LEU A 208 -7.08 -9.73 -15.63
C LEU A 208 -7.95 -10.66 -14.78
N ILE A 209 -8.24 -10.26 -13.54
CA ILE A 209 -9.14 -11.00 -12.65
C ILE A 209 -10.57 -10.99 -13.19
N LEU A 210 -11.09 -9.83 -13.57
CA LEU A 210 -12.45 -9.72 -14.10
C LEU A 210 -12.61 -10.45 -15.43
N ASP A 211 -11.64 -10.31 -16.34
CA ASP A 211 -11.62 -11.02 -17.63
C ASP A 211 -11.60 -12.54 -17.43
N GLY A 212 -10.80 -13.04 -16.48
CA GLY A 212 -10.81 -14.44 -16.09
C GLY A 212 -12.15 -14.91 -15.51
N GLU A 213 -12.83 -14.06 -14.74
CA GLU A 213 -14.17 -14.33 -14.20
C GLU A 213 -15.21 -14.42 -15.33
N GLU A 214 -15.23 -13.44 -16.23
CA GLU A 214 -16.16 -13.38 -17.37
C GLU A 214 -15.95 -14.56 -18.34
N MET A 215 -14.71 -15.02 -18.50
CA MET A 215 -14.37 -16.20 -19.30
C MET A 215 -14.64 -17.54 -18.58
N ALA A 216 -15.17 -17.51 -17.35
CA ALA A 216 -15.35 -18.70 -16.53
C ALA A 216 -14.04 -19.50 -16.33
N ARG A 217 -12.92 -18.78 -16.21
CA ARG A 217 -11.56 -19.27 -16.00
C ARG A 217 -11.05 -18.94 -14.60
N PRO A 218 -11.52 -19.67 -13.56
CA PRO A 218 -11.09 -19.44 -12.17
C PRO A 218 -9.60 -19.67 -11.96
N ASP A 219 -8.93 -20.39 -12.86
CA ASP A 219 -7.49 -20.58 -12.89
C ASP A 219 -6.75 -19.26 -13.18
N ILE A 220 -7.26 -18.44 -14.10
CA ILE A 220 -6.74 -17.09 -14.35
C ILE A 220 -7.03 -16.17 -13.17
N VAL A 221 -8.25 -16.22 -12.63
CA VAL A 221 -8.66 -15.41 -11.47
C VAL A 221 -7.69 -15.61 -10.31
N LEU A 222 -7.44 -16.88 -9.93
CA LEU A 222 -6.50 -17.20 -8.86
C LEU A 222 -5.05 -16.85 -9.21
N ALA A 223 -4.62 -17.05 -10.46
CA ALA A 223 -3.30 -16.61 -10.91
C ALA A 223 -3.11 -15.09 -10.76
N GLY A 224 -4.13 -14.29 -11.09
CA GLY A 224 -4.15 -12.84 -10.90
C GLY A 224 -4.10 -12.44 -9.42
N ILE A 225 -4.93 -13.06 -8.57
CA ILE A 225 -4.96 -12.81 -7.12
C ILE A 225 -3.62 -13.17 -6.46
N LEU A 226 -3.03 -14.30 -6.80
CA LEU A 226 -1.72 -14.71 -6.30
C LEU A 226 -0.62 -13.73 -6.74
N THR A 227 -0.67 -13.27 -7.99
CA THR A 227 0.26 -12.24 -8.49
C THR A 227 0.14 -10.95 -7.71
N LEU A 228 -1.09 -10.48 -7.43
CA LEU A 228 -1.33 -9.32 -6.56
C LEU A 228 -0.74 -9.53 -5.16
N GLY A 229 -0.94 -10.70 -4.56
CA GLY A 229 -0.38 -11.03 -3.24
C GLY A 229 1.16 -10.98 -3.23
N ILE A 230 1.80 -11.55 -4.27
CA ILE A 230 3.26 -11.51 -4.43
C ILE A 230 3.75 -10.07 -4.55
N LEU A 231 3.12 -9.25 -5.40
CA LEU A 231 3.49 -7.84 -5.56
C LEU A 231 3.29 -7.02 -4.30
N GLY A 232 2.20 -7.26 -3.56
CA GLY A 232 1.95 -6.61 -2.28
C GLY A 232 3.03 -6.94 -1.24
N ILE A 233 3.41 -8.22 -1.13
CA ILE A 233 4.52 -8.65 -0.26
C ILE A 233 5.85 -8.03 -0.71
N ALA A 234 6.11 -8.00 -2.02
CA ALA A 234 7.32 -7.40 -2.57
C ALA A 234 7.40 -5.90 -2.28
N ALA A 235 6.29 -5.17 -2.46
CA ALA A 235 6.19 -3.74 -2.16
C ALA A 235 6.40 -3.45 -0.67
N ASP A 236 5.79 -4.24 0.22
CA ASP A 236 6.00 -4.11 1.67
C ASP A 236 7.44 -4.45 2.10
N ALA A 237 8.03 -5.49 1.51
CA ALA A 237 9.42 -5.86 1.74
C ALA A 237 10.38 -4.76 1.26
N PHE A 238 10.11 -4.17 0.10
CA PHE A 238 10.86 -3.04 -0.45
C PHE A 238 10.80 -1.82 0.48
N MET A 239 9.60 -1.46 0.97
CA MET A 239 9.48 -0.39 1.96
C MET A 239 10.29 -0.72 3.21
N ARG A 240 10.10 -1.90 3.83
CA ARG A 240 10.86 -2.32 5.02
C ARG A 240 12.37 -2.24 4.82
N PHE A 241 12.87 -2.59 3.63
CA PHE A 241 14.28 -2.45 3.28
C PHE A 241 14.72 -0.98 3.29
N LEU A 242 13.96 -0.09 2.64
CA LEU A 242 14.21 1.36 2.68
C LEU A 242 14.21 1.90 4.11
N GLY A 243 13.21 1.56 4.93
CA GLY A 243 13.12 2.03 6.32
C GLY A 243 14.34 1.63 7.16
N ARG A 244 14.83 0.39 7.02
CA ARG A 244 16.05 -0.05 7.72
C ARG A 244 17.30 0.71 7.29
N ARG A 245 17.38 1.12 6.02
CA ARG A 245 18.55 1.79 5.47
C ARG A 245 18.62 3.27 5.85
N TYR A 246 17.47 3.92 6.03
CA TYR A 246 17.37 5.38 6.16
C TYR A 246 16.85 5.88 7.52
N LEU A 247 16.13 5.08 8.31
CA LEU A 247 15.49 5.53 9.57
C LEU A 247 16.08 4.90 10.84
N TRP A 248 17.28 4.34 10.74
CA TRP A 248 17.95 3.69 11.87
C TRP A 248 18.61 4.72 12.80
N THR A 249 17.81 5.40 13.64
CA THR A 249 18.33 6.28 14.70
C THR A 249 17.84 5.91 16.12
N GLU A 250 16.73 5.19 16.31
CA GLU A 250 16.19 5.01 17.67
C GLU A 250 16.49 3.70 18.40
N ARG A 251 17.02 2.67 17.73
CA ARG A 251 17.24 1.36 18.40
C ARG A 251 18.45 1.32 19.36
N LYS A 252 19.11 2.46 19.63
CA LYS A 252 20.25 2.52 20.56
C LYS A 252 19.92 3.11 21.94
N TRP A 253 18.75 3.70 22.17
CA TRP A 253 18.51 4.49 23.40
C TRP A 253 17.67 3.80 24.49
N HIS A 254 17.09 2.63 24.24
CA HIS A 254 16.24 1.91 25.21
C HIS A 254 16.86 0.61 25.76
N HIS A 255 18.18 0.45 25.62
CA HIS A 255 18.93 -0.66 26.21
C HIS A 255 20.18 -0.13 26.93
N GLU A 256 19.99 0.76 27.89
CA GLU A 256 20.93 0.99 29.00
C GLU A 256 20.14 1.06 30.31
#